data_AF-A0A1Y3TKI4-F1
#
_entry.id   AF-A0A1Y3TKI4-F1
#
_cell.length_a   1.000
_cell.length_b   1.000
_cell.length_c   1.000
_cell.angle_alpha   90.00
_cell.angle_beta   90.00
_cell.angle_gamma   90.00
#
_symmetry.space_group_name_H-M   'P 1'
#
loop_
_entity.id
_entity.type
_entity.pdbx_description
1 polymer ?
#
loop_
_entity_poly.entity_id
_entity_poly.type
_entity_poly.pdbx_seq_one_letter_code
_entity_poly.pdbx_strand_id
1 'polypeptide(L)' 'MGVVNAICKHGKQPAPNPVLLSYYEKKCKNKPAKVALAASMHKLVFIIFAVLRDQKPFELKTPEQHAAEQGFVKAA' A
#
# COMPACT_ATOMS: atom_id res chain seq x y z
N MET A 1 -15.17 -0.42 -2.56
CA MET A 1 -14.98 1.02 -2.25
C MET A 1 -13.73 1.32 -1.43
N GLY A 2 -13.36 0.53 -0.40
CA GLY A 2 -12.23 0.86 0.50
C GLY A 2 -10.89 1.20 -0.17
N VAL A 3 -10.40 0.39 -1.12
CA VAL A 3 -9.13 0.67 -1.82
C VAL A 3 -9.19 1.94 -2.66
N VAL A 4 -10.35 2.24 -3.26
CA VAL A 4 -10.54 3.40 -4.14
C VAL A 4 -10.40 4.66 -3.31
N ASN A 5 -10.98 4.70 -2.11
CA ASN A 5 -10.83 5.82 -1.19
C ASN A 5 -9.39 5.97 -0.67
N ALA A 6 -8.63 4.88 -0.56
CA ALA A 6 -7.24 4.92 -0.12
C ALA A 6 -6.27 5.47 -1.19
N ILE A 7 -6.57 5.27 -2.48
CA ILE A 7 -5.71 5.66 -3.60
C ILE A 7 -6.20 6.92 -4.33
N CYS A 8 -7.50 7.18 -4.36
CA CYS A 8 -8.04 8.33 -5.08
C CYS A 8 -7.87 9.62 -4.29
N LYS A 9 -7.53 10.69 -5.00
CA LYS A 9 -7.53 12.05 -4.47
C LYS A 9 -8.98 12.51 -4.31
N HIS A 10 -9.29 13.11 -3.17
CA HIS A 10 -10.55 13.81 -2.95
C HIS A 10 -10.30 15.32 -3.07
N GLY A 11 -10.69 15.91 -4.19
CA GLY A 11 -10.47 17.33 -4.46
C GLY A 11 -8.98 17.71 -4.57
N LYS A 12 -8.55 18.75 -3.86
CA LYS A 12 -7.15 19.22 -3.82
C LYS A 12 -6.26 18.44 -2.84
N GLN A 13 -6.82 17.52 -2.05
CA GLN A 13 -6.04 16.80 -1.05
C GLN A 13 -5.22 15.66 -1.69
N PRO A 14 -4.00 15.40 -1.18
CA PRO A 14 -3.24 14.24 -1.61
C PRO A 14 -3.99 12.94 -1.27
N ALA A 15 -3.68 11.87 -2.00
CA ALA A 15 -4.26 10.56 -1.71
C ALA A 15 -3.93 10.14 -0.27
N PRO A 16 -4.90 9.58 0.49
CA PRO A 16 -4.66 9.20 1.89
C PRO A 16 -3.49 8.24 2.09
N ASN A 17 -3.25 7.34 1.12
CA ASN A 17 -2.07 6.49 1.11
C ASN A 17 -1.29 6.67 -0.21
N PRO A 18 -0.30 7.59 -0.26
CA PRO A 18 0.49 7.84 -1.46
C PRO A 18 1.37 6.64 -1.85
N VAL A 19 1.78 5.82 -0.87
CA VAL A 19 2.57 4.60 -1.13
C VAL A 19 1.74 3.58 -1.89
N LEU A 20 0.49 3.34 -1.45
CA LEU A 20 -0.43 2.41 -2.11
C LEU A 20 -0.87 2.94 -3.49
N LEU A 21 -1.06 4.25 -3.63
CA LEU A 21 -1.30 4.87 -4.94
C LEU A 21 -0.12 4.61 -5.90
N SER A 22 1.11 4.84 -5.46
CA SER A 22 2.29 4.59 -6.29
C SER A 22 2.41 3.11 -6.72
N TYR A 23 2.00 2.18 -5.85
CA TYR A 23 1.94 0.75 -6.16
C TYR A 23 0.88 0.45 -7.23
N TYR A 24 -0.32 1.04 -7.10
CA TYR A 24 -1.41 0.92 -8.07
C TYR A 24 -0.99 1.45 -9.44
N GLU A 25 -0.42 2.66 -9.50
CA GLU A 25 0.05 3.29 -10.75
C GLU A 25 1.14 2.45 -11.43
N LYS A 26 2.12 1.95 -10.66
CA LYS A 26 3.14 1.02 -11.18
C LYS A 26 2.52 -0.25 -11.75
N LYS A 27 1.46 -0.80 -11.12
CA LYS A 27 0.77 -2.00 -11.64
C LYS A 27 -0.07 -1.72 -12.87
N CYS A 28 -0.66 -0.53 -12.99
CA CYS A 28 -1.43 -0.14 -14.18
C CYS A 28 -0.58 -0.08 -15.44
N LYS A 29 0.74 0.15 -15.33
CA LYS A 29 1.65 0.11 -16.49
C LYS A 29 1.72 -1.27 -17.17
N ASN A 30 1.56 -2.35 -16.39
CA ASN A 30 1.77 -3.72 -16.88
C ASN A 30 0.48 -4.58 -16.83
N LYS A 31 -0.61 -4.09 -16.22
CA LYS A 31 -1.85 -4.85 -16.03
C LYS A 31 -3.07 -3.95 -16.20
N PRO A 32 -4.22 -4.49 -16.64
CA PRO A 32 -5.47 -3.73 -16.71
C PRO A 32 -5.85 -3.11 -15.35
N ALA A 33 -6.45 -1.93 -15.37
CA ALA A 33 -6.76 -1.14 -14.18
C ALA A 33 -7.55 -1.92 -13.11
N LYS A 34 -8.52 -2.75 -13.52
CA LYS A 34 -9.31 -3.59 -12.59
C LYS A 34 -8.45 -4.65 -11.89
N VAL A 35 -7.46 -5.21 -12.59
CA VAL A 35 -6.53 -6.20 -12.01
C VAL A 35 -5.55 -5.52 -11.07
N ALA A 36 -5.05 -4.33 -11.43
CA ALA A 36 -4.22 -3.52 -10.54
C ALA A 36 -4.98 -3.11 -9.26
N LEU A 37 -6.27 -2.80 -9.39
CA LEU A 37 -7.13 -2.49 -8.25
C LEU A 37 -7.30 -3.70 -7.32
N ALA A 38 -7.59 -4.88 -7.87
CA ALA A 38 -7.70 -6.11 -7.09
C ALA A 38 -6.39 -6.43 -6.33
N ALA A 39 -5.24 -6.30 -6.98
CA ALA A 39 -3.94 -6.45 -6.33
C ALA A 39 -3.73 -5.44 -5.19
N SER A 40 -4.19 -4.20 -5.36
CA SER A 40 -4.12 -3.16 -4.34
C SER A 40 -5.06 -3.44 -3.16
N MET A 41 -6.25 -4.02 -3.41
CA MET A 41 -7.15 -4.51 -2.35
C MET A 41 -6.50 -5.59 -1.51
N HIS A 42 -5.87 -6.58 -2.17
CA HIS A 42 -5.17 -7.66 -1.47
C HIS A 42 -4.06 -7.09 -0.57
N LYS A 43 -3.30 -6.11 -1.07
CA LYS A 43 -2.26 -5.42 -0.29
C LYS A 43 -2.83 -4.71 0.94
N LEU A 44 -3.95 -3.99 0.78
CA LEU A 44 -4.60 -3.28 1.89
C LEU A 44 -5.08 -4.24 2.98
N VAL A 45 -5.69 -5.37 2.58
CA VAL A 45 -6.14 -6.42 3.51
C VAL A 45 -4.95 -6.99 4.30
N PHE A 46 -3.82 -7.26 3.64
CA PHE A 46 -2.61 -7.72 4.33
C PHE A 46 -2.05 -6.69 5.31
N ILE A 47 -2.10 -5.39 4.99
CA ILE A 47 -1.69 -4.33 5.91
C ILE A 47 -2.57 -4.33 7.16
N ILE A 48 -3.90 -4.43 6.99
CA ILE A 48 -4.84 -4.51 8.12
C ILE A 48 -4.54 -5.74 8.97
N PHE A 49 -4.33 -6.90 8.36
CA PHE A 49 -3.97 -8.11 9.09
C PHE A 49 -2.63 -7.99 9.83
N ALA A 50 -1.63 -7.33 9.23
CA ALA A 50 -0.34 -7.10 9.91
C ALA A 50 -0.51 -6.22 11.15
N VAL A 51 -1.27 -5.12 11.02
CA VAL A 51 -1.60 -4.21 12.14
C VAL A 51 -2.30 -4.95 13.27
N LEU A 52 -3.30 -5.78 12.94
CA LEU A 52 -4.05 -6.57 13.92
C LEU A 52 -3.20 -7.66 14.56
N ARG A 53 -2.36 -8.36 13.77
CA ARG A 53 -1.46 -9.42 14.23
C ARG A 53 -0.40 -8.88 15.17
N ASP A 54 0.22 -7.76 14.80
CA ASP A 54 1.37 -7.18 15.52
C ASP A 54 0.91 -6.30 16.69
N GLN A 55 -0.39 -6.00 16.78
CA GLN A 55 -1.02 -5.11 17.78
C GLN A 55 -0.32 -3.74 17.90
N LYS A 56 0.16 -3.22 16.76
CA LYS A 56 0.83 -1.91 16.66
C LYS A 56 -0.02 -0.95 15.85
N PRO A 57 -0.03 0.35 16.18
CA PRO A 57 -0.68 1.35 15.35
C PRO A 57 -0.18 1.33 13.90
N PHE A 58 -1.07 1.65 12.96
CA PHE A 58 -0.69 1.77 11.55
C PHE A 58 0.26 2.95 11.34
N GLU A 59 1.36 2.68 10.63
CA GLU A 59 2.34 3.69 10.22
C GLU A 59 2.52 3.63 8.70
N LEU A 60 2.60 4.81 8.07
CA LEU A 60 2.85 4.89 6.63
C LEU A 60 4.32 4.61 6.35
N LYS A 61 4.63 3.43 5.81
CA LYS A 61 5.98 2.97 5.49
C LYS A 61 6.13 2.66 4.00
N THR A 62 7.31 2.92 3.44
CA THR A 62 7.67 2.42 2.11
C THR A 62 8.04 0.94 2.16
N PRO A 63 8.00 0.22 1.02
CA PRO A 63 8.43 -1.18 0.96
C PRO A 63 9.86 -1.41 1.47
N GLU A 64 10.76 -0.46 1.23
CA GLU A 64 12.17 -0.52 1.61
C GLU A 64 12.33 -0.36 3.13
N GLN A 65 11.61 0.58 3.73
CA GLN A 65 11.58 0.78 5.19
C GLN A 65 11.04 -0.48 5.89
N HIS A 66 9.93 -1.03 5.38
CA HIS A 66 9.35 -2.25 5.93
C HIS A 66 10.30 -3.45 5.79
N ALA A 67 10.99 -3.58 4.66
CA ALA A 67 11.93 -4.66 4.43
C ALA A 67 13.16 -4.57 5.36
N ALA A 68 13.66 -3.36 5.63
CA ALA A 68 14.74 -3.16 6.60
C ALA A 68 14.29 -3.52 8.04
N GLU A 69 13.10 -3.09 8.46
CA GLU A 69 12.56 -3.38 9.81
C GLU A 69 12.32 -4.87 10.03
N GLN A 70 11.87 -5.59 8.99
CA GLN A 70 11.63 -7.03 9.04
C GLN A 70 12.91 -7.85 8.81
N GLY A 71 14.06 -7.21 8.62
CA GLY A 71 15.35 -7.89 8.39
C GLY A 71 15.51 -8.54 7.01
N PHE A 72 14.67 -8.19 6.03
CA PHE A 72 14.79 -8.66 4.64
C PHE A 72 15.91 -7.97 3.86
N VAL A 73 16.36 -6.78 4.30
CA VAL A 73 17.50 -6.08 3.73
C VAL A 73 18.64 -6.14 4.72
N LYS A 74 19.68 -6.92 4.43
CA LYS A 74 20.98 -6.79 5.10
C LYS A 74 21.49 -5.37 4.80
N ALA A 75 21.87 -4.62 5.82
CA ALA A 75 22.66 -3.41 5.65
C ALA A 75 23.86 -3.76 4.75
N ALA A 76 23.95 -3.09 3.61
CA ALA A 76 25.14 -3.10 2.77
C ALA A 76 26.16 -2.12 3.37
#